data_AF-A0A965ER73-F1
#
_entry.id   AF-A0A965ER73-F1
#
_cell.length_a   1.000
_cell.length_b   1.000
_cell.length_c   1.000
_cell.angle_alpha   90.00
_cell.angle_beta   90.00
_cell.angle_gamma   90.00
#
_symmetry.space_group_name_H-M   'P 1'
#
loop_
_entity.id
_entity.type
_entity.pdbx_description
1 polymer ?
#
loop_
_entity_poly.entity_id
_entity_poly.type
_entity_poly.pdbx_seq_one_letter_code
_entity_poly.pdbx_strand_id
1 'polypeptide(L)' 'MTLNWERILKLAAQGNLEPPKTIRKSQDEWARQLSPEAYHVTRGHGTERPFSSDMCSRIEPGRYNCVCCSTPL' A
#
# COMPACT_ATOMS: atom_id res chain seq x y z
N MET A 1 -6.62 1.79 21.84
CA MET A 1 -7.39 2.72 20.97
C MET A 1 -8.50 1.93 20.31
N THR A 2 -9.61 1.75 21.02
CA THR A 2 -10.74 0.91 20.60
C THR A 2 -11.53 1.58 19.47
N LEU A 3 -11.90 0.78 18.47
CA LEU A 3 -12.91 1.15 17.49
C LEU A 3 -14.28 1.05 18.18
N ASN A 4 -15.02 2.15 18.20
CA ASN A 4 -16.41 2.18 18.64
C ASN A 4 -17.29 2.77 17.53
N TRP A 5 -18.60 2.63 17.68
CA TRP A 5 -19.56 3.01 16.65
C TRP A 5 -19.55 4.51 16.33
N GLU A 6 -19.43 5.38 17.35
CA GLU A 6 -19.33 6.83 17.16
C GLU A 6 -18.12 7.21 16.31
N ARG A 7 -16.97 6.59 16.56
CA ARG A 7 -15.74 6.82 15.80
C ARG A 7 -15.87 6.32 14.36
N ILE A 8 -16.56 5.20 14.12
CA ILE A 8 -16.85 4.70 12.77
C ILE A 8 -17.72 5.71 12.01
N LEU A 9 -18.82 6.19 12.61
CA LEU A 9 -19.69 7.18 12.01
C LEU A 9 -18.94 8.47 11.65
N LYS A 10 -18.05 8.92 12.55
CA LYS A 10 -17.20 10.09 12.31
C LYS A 10 -16.25 9.90 11.12
N LEU A 11 -15.58 8.75 11.02
CA LEU A 11 -14.68 8.44 9.91
C LEU A 11 -15.43 8.35 8.57
N ALA A 12 -16.59 7.68 8.55
CA ALA A 12 -17.40 7.54 7.35
C ALA A 12 -17.87 8.91 6.81
N ALA A 13 -18.19 9.86 7.70
CA ALA A 13 -18.63 11.20 7.31
C ALA A 13 -17.47 12.13 6.87
N GLN A 14 -16.27 11.93 7.42
CA GLN A 14 -15.13 12.85 7.24
C GLN A 14 -14.15 12.39 6.15
N GLY A 15 -14.34 11.18 5.60
CA GLY A 15 -13.48 10.63 4.55
C GLY A 15 -12.22 9.97 5.08
N ASN A 16 -11.24 9.79 4.19
CA ASN A 16 -10.00 9.09 4.52
C ASN A 16 -9.13 9.91 5.48
N LEU A 17 -8.44 9.21 6.38
CA LEU A 17 -7.45 9.83 7.25
C LEU A 17 -6.26 10.33 6.43
N GLU A 18 -5.70 11.45 6.86
CA GLU A 18 -4.42 11.93 6.32
C GLU A 18 -3.33 10.89 6.56
N PRO A 19 -2.52 10.57 5.53
CA PRO A 19 -1.43 9.63 5.69
C PRO A 19 -0.39 10.21 6.66
N PRO A 20 0.19 9.40 7.56
CA PRO A 20 1.18 9.89 8.52
C PRO A 20 2.48 10.39 7.85
N LYS A 21 2.72 10.02 6.59
CA LYS A 21 3.89 10.39 5.81
C LYS A 21 3.56 10.42 4.33
N THR A 22 4.09 11.44 3.64
CA THR A 22 4.05 11.55 2.17
C THR A 22 5.47 11.47 1.62
N ILE A 23 5.70 10.60 0.63
CA ILE A 23 7.00 10.46 -0.05
C ILE A 23 6.91 11.06 -1.45
N ARG A 24 7.82 11.99 -1.75
CA ARG A 24 7.97 12.57 -3.09
C ARG A 24 9.32 12.15 -3.67
N LYS A 25 9.29 11.49 -4.82
CA LYS A 25 10.45 11.10 -5.63
C LYS A 25 10.08 11.18 -7.10
N SER A 26 11.07 11.39 -7.94
CA SER A 26 10.95 11.32 -9.40
C SER A 26 10.66 9.89 -9.88
N GLN A 27 10.23 9.77 -11.13
CA GLN A 27 10.01 8.47 -11.76
C GLN A 27 11.31 7.65 -11.81
N ASP A 28 12.45 8.28 -12.14
CA ASP A 28 13.75 7.60 -12.23
C ASP A 28 14.26 7.09 -10.88
N GLU A 29 14.00 7.84 -9.81
CA GLU A 29 14.33 7.39 -8.45
C GLU A 29 13.50 6.17 -8.04
N TRP A 30 12.21 6.17 -8.38
CA TRP A 30 11.35 5.00 -8.15
C TRP A 30 11.75 3.80 -9.00
N ALA A 31 12.06 4.01 -10.28
CA ALA A 31 12.49 2.95 -11.19
C ALA A 31 13.82 2.32 -10.76
N ARG A 32 14.71 3.09 -10.12
CA ARG A 32 15.95 2.58 -9.53
C ARG A 32 15.74 1.83 -8.21
N GLN A 33 14.73 2.20 -7.43
CA GLN A 33 14.47 1.58 -6.11
C GLN A 33 13.61 0.31 -6.21
N LEU A 34 12.63 0.29 -7.09
CA LEU A 34 11.63 -0.78 -7.18
C LEU A 34 12.04 -1.84 -8.21
N SER A 35 11.54 -3.06 -8.04
CA SER A 35 11.58 -4.03 -9.12
C SER A 35 10.74 -3.54 -10.31
N PRO A 36 11.02 -3.99 -11.55
CA PRO A 36 10.23 -3.58 -12.72
C PRO A 36 8.73 -3.83 -12.55
N GLU A 37 8.34 -4.96 -11.96
CA GLU A 37 6.94 -5.30 -11.68
C GLU A 37 6.33 -4.39 -10.62
N ALA A 38 7.01 -4.17 -9.49
CA ALA A 38 6.51 -3.28 -8.44
C ALA A 38 6.37 -1.83 -8.93
N TYR A 39 7.31 -1.36 -9.77
CA TYR A 39 7.21 -0.05 -10.42
C TYR A 39 6.00 0.02 -11.35
N HIS A 40 5.82 -0.99 -12.23
CA HIS A 40 4.69 -1.04 -13.14
C HIS A 40 3.34 -1.01 -12.41
N VAL A 41 3.17 -1.83 -11.36
CA VAL A 41 1.95 -1.86 -10.57
C VAL A 41 1.72 -0.53 -9.81
N THR A 42 2.71 -0.06 -9.06
CA THR A 42 2.49 1.06 -8.11
C THR A 42 2.62 2.45 -8.74
N ARG A 43 3.39 2.60 -9.83
CA ARG A 43 3.62 3.88 -10.52
C ARG A 43 2.98 3.94 -11.90
N GLY A 44 2.81 2.79 -12.55
CA GLY A 44 2.13 2.66 -13.83
C GLY A 44 0.64 2.31 -13.72
N HIS A 45 0.10 2.18 -12.49
CA HIS A 45 -1.27 1.72 -12.24
C HIS A 45 -1.57 0.36 -12.89
N GLY A 46 -0.55 -0.47 -13.04
CA GLY A 46 -0.66 -1.82 -13.60
C GLY A 46 -1.27 -2.81 -12.63
N THR A 47 -1.48 -4.03 -13.11
CA THR A 47 -1.89 -5.18 -12.30
C THR A 47 -1.00 -6.35 -12.69
N GLU A 48 -0.46 -7.05 -11.69
CA GLU A 48 0.28 -8.29 -11.92
C GLU A 48 -0.62 -9.34 -12.63
N ARG A 49 0.00 -10.37 -13.21
CA ARG A 49 -0.79 -11.42 -13.85
C ARG A 49 -1.58 -12.21 -12.79
N PRO A 50 -2.73 -12.79 -13.15
CA PRO A 50 -3.47 -13.64 -12.22
C PRO A 50 -2.58 -14.75 -11.67
N PHE A 51 -2.61 -14.93 -10.35
CA PHE A 51 -1.89 -15.99 -9.63
C PHE A 51 -0.35 -15.96 -9.78
N SER A 52 0.25 -14.82 -10.13
CA SER A 52 1.70 -14.72 -10.30
C SER A 52 2.47 -14.29 -9.05
N SER A 53 1.80 -13.75 -8.03
CA SER A 53 2.46 -13.30 -6.81
C SER A 53 2.78 -14.45 -5.88
N ASP A 54 4.00 -14.44 -5.33
CA ASP A 54 4.38 -15.31 -4.21
C ASP A 54 3.47 -15.14 -2.99
N MET A 55 2.75 -14.02 -2.89
CA MET A 55 1.81 -13.75 -1.79
C MET A 55 0.47 -14.46 -1.96
N CYS A 56 0.12 -14.95 -3.16
CA CYS A 56 -1.19 -15.57 -3.42
C CYS A 56 -1.47 -16.80 -2.55
N SER A 57 -0.42 -17.50 -2.10
CA SER A 57 -0.54 -18.72 -1.28
C SER A 57 0.14 -18.62 0.09
N ARG A 58 0.58 -17.42 0.50
CA ARG A 58 1.24 -17.24 1.80
C ARG A 58 0.22 -17.17 2.93
N ILE A 59 0.48 -17.95 3.98
CA ILE A 59 -0.39 -18.10 5.16
C ILE A 59 0.38 -17.88 6.46
N GLU A 60 1.67 -17.56 6.38
CA GLU A 60 2.53 -17.32 7.51
C GLU A 60 2.12 -16.01 8.24
N PRO A 61 2.23 -15.97 9.58
CA PRO A 61 1.99 -14.74 10.32
C PRO A 61 2.98 -13.64 9.89
N GLY A 62 2.45 -12.45 9.62
CA GLY A 62 3.25 -11.32 9.15
C GLY A 62 2.47 -10.02 9.12
N ARG A 63 3.08 -8.98 8.54
CA ARG A 63 2.44 -7.68 8.27
C ARG A 63 2.71 -7.28 6.83
N TYR A 64 1.69 -6.78 6.16
CA TYR A 64 1.84 -6.18 4.85
C TYR A 64 2.26 -4.73 5.02
N ASN A 65 3.29 -4.34 4.28
CA ASN A 65 3.76 -2.96 4.21
C ASN A 65 3.74 -2.51 2.76
N CYS A 66 3.45 -1.23 2.52
CA CYS A 66 3.55 -0.64 1.19
C CYS A 66 4.97 -0.77 0.64
N VAL A 67 5.15 -1.39 -0.53
CA VAL A 67 6.48 -1.59 -1.15
C VAL A 67 7.20 -0.28 -1.48
N CYS A 68 6.46 0.82 -1.65
CA CYS A 68 7.03 2.14 -1.95
C CYS A 68 7.57 2.86 -0.70
N CYS A 69 6.77 2.90 0.38
CA CYS A 69 7.03 3.76 1.53
C CYS A 69 7.21 3.02 2.86
N SER A 70 7.06 1.70 2.86
CA SER A 70 7.13 0.83 4.03
C SER A 70 6.09 1.12 5.12
N THR A 71 5.07 1.92 4.82
CA THR A 71 3.94 2.15 5.73
C THR A 71 3.18 0.84 5.93
N PRO A 72 2.91 0.42 7.19
CA PRO A 72 2.06 -0.73 7.48
C PRO A 72 0.65 -0.54 6.92
N LEU A 73 0.11 -1.61 6.33
CA LEU A 73 -1.24 -1.66 5.72
C LEU A 73 -2.19 -2.53 6.57
#